data_AF-A0A412ANB3-F1
#
_entry.id   AF-A0A412ANB3-F1
#
_cell.length_a   1.000
_cell.length_b   1.000
_cell.length_c   1.000
_cell.angle_alpha   90.00
_cell.angle_beta   90.00
_cell.angle_gamma   90.00
#
_symmetry.space_group_name_H-M   'P 1'
#
loop_
_entity.id
_entity.type
_entity.pdbx_description
1 polymer ?
#
loop_
_entity_poly.entity_id
_entity_poly.type
_entity_poly.pdbx_seq_one_letter_code
_entity_poly.pdbx_strand_id
1 'polypeptide(L)'
;MDGFERITGREHEGLVEKCQENGWLKVGGFDWQDDPFLEEYPYEFSRTDSVDRLREALGSGNWAIRQGFCYRDLAFIQQVNGGDEWWTLKRDGDAWTGFESWSFGAIAQEPERFERAMRDMCEATPEQCRSGEWAHLHEKAP
;
A
#
# COMPACT_ATOMS: atom_id res chain seq x y z
N MET A 1 -0.47 3.74 17.41
CA MET A 1 0.55 2.78 16.97
C MET A 1 1.88 3.49 17.12
N ASP A 2 2.73 3.06 18.06
CA ASP A 2 4.00 3.76 18.32
C ASP A 2 4.89 3.70 17.06
N GLY A 3 5.51 4.83 16.71
CA GLY A 3 6.38 4.92 15.54
C GLY A 3 5.67 5.15 14.19
N PHE A 4 4.34 5.35 14.20
CA PHE A 4 3.60 5.79 13.03
C PHE A 4 3.12 7.25 13.18
N GLU A 5 3.35 8.05 12.15
CA GLU A 5 2.82 9.41 12.04
C GLU A 5 1.56 9.41 11.17
N ARG A 6 0.48 10.06 11.63
CA ARG A 6 -0.73 10.20 10.82
C ARG A 6 -0.48 11.17 9.66
N ILE A 7 -0.83 10.75 8.45
CA ILE A 7 -0.73 11.60 7.26
C ILE A 7 -1.96 12.50 7.18
N THR A 8 -1.75 13.79 6.92
CA THR A 8 -2.79 14.83 6.82
C THR A 8 -2.47 15.82 5.70
N GLY A 9 -3.42 16.71 5.38
CA GLY A 9 -3.24 17.77 4.36
C GLY A 9 -3.10 17.22 2.94
N ARG A 10 -2.31 17.92 2.11
CA ARG A 10 -2.20 17.65 0.66
C ARG A 10 -1.81 16.21 0.32
N GLU A 11 -0.95 15.58 1.13
CA GLU A 11 -0.56 14.19 0.88
C GLU A 11 -1.71 13.21 1.14
N HIS A 12 -2.49 13.44 2.20
CA HIS A 12 -3.70 12.66 2.48
C HIS A 12 -4.69 12.83 1.34
N GLU A 13 -4.95 14.06 0.92
CA GLU A 13 -5.85 14.37 -0.20
C GLU A 13 -5.42 13.70 -1.50
N GLY A 14 -4.12 13.69 -1.82
CA GLY A 14 -3.61 13.04 -3.02
C GLY A 14 -3.74 11.50 -2.99
N LEU A 15 -3.60 10.87 -1.82
CA LEU A 15 -3.88 9.44 -1.66
C LEU A 15 -5.38 9.14 -1.78
N VAL A 16 -6.24 9.98 -1.20
CA VAL A 16 -7.70 9.85 -1.34
C VAL A 16 -8.14 9.98 -2.79
N GLU A 17 -7.63 10.97 -3.51
CA GLU A 17 -7.90 11.18 -4.93
C GLU A 17 -7.48 9.94 -5.73
N LYS A 18 -6.28 9.41 -5.46
CA LYS A 18 -5.81 8.19 -6.12
C LYS A 18 -6.69 6.97 -5.83
N CYS A 19 -7.16 6.82 -4.59
CA CYS A 19 -8.10 5.76 -4.23
C CYS A 19 -9.43 5.83 -4.99
N GLN A 20 -9.88 7.01 -5.43
CA GLN A 20 -11.13 7.13 -6.21
C GLN A 20 -11.03 6.49 -7.59
N GLU A 21 -9.82 6.30 -8.12
CA GLU A 21 -9.58 5.62 -9.39
C GLU A 21 -9.66 4.09 -9.27
N ASN A 22 -9.50 3.55 -8.06
CA ASN A 22 -9.59 2.11 -7.80
C ASN A 22 -11.03 1.74 -7.40
N GLY A 23 -11.68 0.89 -8.20
CA GLY A 23 -13.08 0.49 -7.99
C GLY A 23 -13.38 -0.19 -6.64
N TRP A 24 -12.39 -0.81 -6.01
CA TRP A 24 -12.52 -1.38 -4.67
C TRP A 24 -12.42 -0.33 -3.57
N LEU A 25 -11.56 0.67 -3.76
CA LEU A 25 -11.24 1.65 -2.72
C LEU A 25 -12.09 2.91 -2.79
N LYS A 26 -12.66 3.24 -3.96
CA LYS A 26 -13.45 4.45 -4.16
C LYS A 26 -14.70 4.48 -3.28
N VAL A 27 -15.20 5.69 -3.06
CA VAL A 27 -16.49 5.90 -2.39
C VAL A 27 -17.61 5.24 -3.19
N GLY A 28 -18.45 4.45 -2.52
CA GLY A 28 -19.47 3.61 -3.16
C GLY A 28 -18.90 2.58 -4.15
N GLY A 29 -17.68 2.09 -3.89
CA GLY A 29 -16.99 1.07 -4.68
C GLY A 29 -17.67 -0.30 -4.66
N PHE A 30 -17.00 -1.31 -5.21
CA PHE A 30 -17.57 -2.66 -5.39
C PHE A 30 -18.09 -3.27 -4.09
N ASP A 31 -17.35 -3.15 -2.98
CA ASP A 31 -17.71 -3.73 -1.67
C ASP A 31 -19.05 -3.17 -1.11
N TRP A 32 -19.44 -1.95 -1.51
CA TRP A 32 -20.68 -1.29 -1.08
C TRP A 32 -21.86 -1.53 -2.03
N GLN A 33 -21.62 -1.99 -3.26
CA GLN A 33 -22.70 -2.25 -4.21
C GLN A 33 -23.50 -3.51 -3.83
N ASP A 34 -22.85 -4.46 -3.14
CA ASP A 34 -23.46 -5.72 -2.73
C ASP A 34 -24.23 -5.62 -1.39
N ASP A 35 -23.91 -4.63 -0.55
CA ASP A 35 -24.67 -4.29 0.66
C ASP A 35 -24.86 -2.76 0.82
N PRO A 36 -26.03 -2.21 0.44
CA PRO A 36 -26.29 -0.78 0.52
C PRO A 36 -26.44 -0.26 1.97
N PHE A 37 -26.44 -1.14 2.97
CA PHE A 37 -26.47 -0.78 4.39
C PHE A 37 -25.08 -0.82 5.04
N LEU A 38 -24.05 -1.25 4.31
CA LEU A 38 -22.68 -1.27 4.80
C LEU A 38 -22.20 0.16 5.10
N GLU A 39 -21.76 0.39 6.34
CA GLU A 39 -21.18 1.66 6.74
C GLU A 39 -19.84 1.88 6.01
N GLU A 40 -19.63 3.10 5.53
CA GLU A 40 -18.48 3.43 4.73
C GLU A 40 -17.26 3.79 5.58
N TYR A 41 -16.15 3.05 5.40
CA TYR A 41 -14.92 3.28 6.15
C TYR A 41 -14.20 4.56 5.67
N PRO A 42 -13.63 5.36 6.60
CA PRO A 42 -12.86 6.55 6.25
C PRO A 42 -11.48 6.18 5.66
N TYR A 43 -10.89 7.11 4.91
CA TYR A 43 -9.49 6.99 4.49
C TYR A 43 -8.55 7.38 5.63
N GLU A 44 -7.74 6.44 6.07
CA GLU A 44 -6.76 6.66 7.13
C GLU A 44 -5.38 6.17 6.70
N PHE A 45 -4.42 7.10 6.66
CA PHE A 45 -3.06 6.78 6.25
C PHE A 45 -2.07 7.13 7.36
N SER A 46 -1.11 6.25 7.56
CA SER A 46 -0.03 6.46 8.52
C SER A 46 1.32 6.20 7.87
N ARG A 47 2.35 6.93 8.29
CA ARG A 47 3.71 6.80 7.80
C ARG A 47 4.62 6.18 8.84
N THR A 48 5.55 5.35 8.39
CA THR A 48 6.70 4.90 9.17
C THR A 48 7.97 4.99 8.32
N ASP A 49 9.11 5.30 8.95
CA ASP A 49 10.43 5.18 8.32
C ASP A 49 11.13 3.85 8.67
N SER A 50 10.52 3.04 9.53
CA SER A 50 11.02 1.72 9.94
C SER A 50 10.41 0.62 9.08
N VAL A 51 11.27 -0.13 8.38
CA VAL A 51 10.87 -1.30 7.58
C VAL A 51 10.31 -2.41 8.47
N ASP A 52 10.83 -2.60 9.68
CA ASP A 52 10.33 -3.58 10.64
C ASP A 52 8.91 -3.25 11.08
N ARG A 53 8.62 -1.98 11.37
CA ARG A 53 7.28 -1.54 11.74
C ARG A 53 6.29 -1.69 10.60
N LEU A 54 6.73 -1.38 9.37
CA LEU A 54 5.93 -1.60 8.19
C LEU A 54 5.59 -3.09 8.02
N ARG A 55 6.59 -3.96 8.16
CA ARG A 55 6.44 -5.43 8.09
C ARG A 55 5.47 -5.94 9.14
N GLU A 56 5.62 -5.51 10.39
CA GLU A 56 4.72 -5.86 11.50
C GLU A 56 3.28 -5.41 11.20
N ALA A 57 3.08 -4.17 10.74
CA ALA A 57 1.76 -3.63 10.45
C ALA A 57 1.08 -4.40 9.31
N LEU A 58 1.75 -4.55 8.16
CA LEU A 58 1.21 -5.26 7.00
C LEU A 58 0.96 -6.74 7.30
N GLY A 59 1.82 -7.38 8.09
CA GLY A 59 1.69 -8.79 8.47
C GLY A 59 0.67 -9.09 9.58
N SER A 60 0.21 -8.09 10.32
CA SER A 60 -0.76 -8.29 11.42
C SER A 60 -2.18 -8.59 10.92
N GLY A 61 -2.51 -8.20 9.68
CA GLY A 61 -3.84 -8.35 9.10
C GLY A 61 -4.93 -7.56 9.85
N ASN A 62 -6.20 -7.87 9.57
CA ASN A 62 -7.37 -7.29 10.26
C ASN A 62 -7.46 -5.74 10.19
N TRP A 63 -6.95 -5.15 9.10
CA TRP A 63 -7.10 -3.73 8.81
C TRP A 63 -8.38 -3.47 8.03
N ALA A 64 -9.02 -2.33 8.31
CA ALA A 64 -10.18 -1.92 7.53
C ALA A 64 -9.76 -1.53 6.11
N ILE A 65 -10.67 -1.73 5.15
CA ILE A 65 -10.50 -1.20 3.80
C ILE A 65 -10.23 0.32 3.86
N ARG A 66 -9.40 0.84 2.95
CA ARG A 66 -8.96 2.26 2.89
C ARG A 66 -8.02 2.72 3.99
N GLN A 67 -7.66 1.84 4.92
CA GLN A 67 -6.50 2.08 5.77
C GLN A 67 -5.22 1.80 4.97
N GLY A 68 -4.18 2.60 5.20
CA GLY A 68 -2.93 2.41 4.48
C GLY A 68 -1.69 2.90 5.22
N PHE A 69 -0.56 2.34 4.79
CA PHE A 69 0.75 2.63 5.33
C PHE A 69 1.67 3.19 4.26
N CYS A 70 2.31 4.32 4.54
CA CYS A 70 3.36 4.87 3.69
C CYS A 70 4.73 4.56 4.27
N TYR A 71 5.65 4.22 3.38
CA TYR A 71 7.05 4.00 3.67
C TYR A 71 7.88 4.60 2.55
N ARG A 72 8.65 5.65 2.86
CA ARG A 72 9.41 6.43 1.88
C ARG A 72 8.50 6.91 0.74
N ASP A 73 8.71 6.40 -0.48
CA ASP A 73 7.96 6.73 -1.68
C ASP A 73 6.95 5.64 -2.09
N LEU A 74 6.66 4.71 -1.18
CA LEU A 74 5.65 3.67 -1.33
C LEU A 74 4.45 3.93 -0.43
N ALA A 75 3.27 3.54 -0.90
CA ALA A 75 2.07 3.43 -0.08
C ALA A 75 1.36 2.10 -0.34
N PHE A 76 0.84 1.50 0.72
CA PHE A 76 0.12 0.23 0.71
C PHE A 76 -1.27 0.48 1.28
N ILE A 77 -2.32 0.26 0.49
CA ILE A 77 -3.70 0.57 0.88
C ILE A 77 -4.51 -0.71 0.90
N GLN A 78 -5.08 -1.05 2.04
CA GLN A 78 -5.91 -2.24 2.21
C GLN A 78 -7.14 -2.14 1.30
N GLN A 79 -7.29 -3.09 0.38
CA GLN A 79 -8.42 -3.13 -0.57
C GLN A 79 -9.45 -4.21 -0.23
N VAL A 80 -9.15 -5.09 0.74
CA VAL A 80 -10.08 -6.11 1.24
C VAL A 80 -10.26 -5.92 2.73
N ASN A 81 -11.49 -5.65 3.18
CA ASN A 81 -11.78 -5.39 4.59
C ASN A 81 -11.42 -6.60 5.48
N GLY A 82 -10.51 -6.41 6.43
CA GLY A 82 -9.99 -7.47 7.30
C GLY A 82 -9.07 -8.49 6.59
N GLY A 83 -8.82 -8.31 5.29
CA GLY A 83 -8.04 -9.22 4.46
C GLY A 83 -6.54 -8.97 4.50
N ASP A 84 -5.85 -9.53 3.51
CA ASP A 84 -4.40 -9.41 3.30
C ASP A 84 -4.12 -9.06 1.83
N GLU A 85 -4.84 -8.08 1.28
CA GLU A 85 -4.63 -7.66 -0.09
C GLU A 85 -4.50 -6.15 -0.17
N TRP A 86 -3.31 -5.71 -0.53
CA TRP A 86 -2.88 -4.33 -0.41
C TRP A 86 -2.57 -3.78 -1.79
N TRP A 87 -3.26 -2.71 -2.16
CA TRP A 87 -2.92 -1.99 -3.38
C TRP A 87 -1.64 -1.18 -3.16
N THR A 88 -0.63 -1.45 -3.99
CA THR A 88 0.69 -0.84 -3.85
C THR A 88 0.85 0.33 -4.82
N LEU A 89 1.25 1.46 -4.24
CA LEU A 89 1.47 2.73 -4.92
C LEU A 89 2.93 3.15 -4.81
N LYS A 90 3.43 3.80 -5.88
CA LYS A 90 4.71 4.49 -5.94
C LYS A 90 4.47 5.98 -6.14
N ARG A 91 5.19 6.82 -5.40
CA ARG A 91 5.16 8.28 -5.59
C ARG A 91 5.81 8.64 -6.93
N ASP A 92 5.12 9.44 -7.73
CA ASP A 92 5.55 9.93 -9.04
C ASP A 92 5.40 11.46 -9.07
N GLY A 93 6.47 12.16 -8.66
CA GLY A 93 6.42 13.61 -8.39
C GLY A 93 5.49 13.96 -7.23
N ASP A 94 4.46 14.77 -7.52
CA ASP A 94 3.41 15.18 -6.58
C ASP A 94 2.22 14.19 -6.55
N ALA A 95 2.23 13.15 -7.39
CA ALA A 95 1.14 12.20 -7.55
C ALA A 95 1.54 10.78 -7.09
N TRP A 96 0.57 9.86 -7.15
CA TRP A 96 0.74 8.45 -6.86
C TRP A 96 0.36 7.59 -8.06
N THR A 97 1.17 6.59 -8.36
CA THR A 97 0.91 5.58 -9.38
C THR A 97 0.74 4.22 -8.72
N GLY A 98 -0.41 3.57 -8.94
CA GLY A 98 -0.59 2.17 -8.55
C GLY A 98 0.01 1.21 -9.56
N PHE A 99 0.61 0.12 -9.08
CA PHE A 99 1.26 -0.85 -9.97
C PHE A 99 0.93 -2.32 -9.69
N GLU A 100 0.65 -2.73 -8.44
CA GLU A 100 0.32 -4.14 -8.15
C GLU A 100 -0.53 -4.29 -6.88
N SER A 101 -1.17 -5.44 -6.72
CA SER A 101 -1.82 -5.85 -5.46
C SER A 101 -0.96 -6.91 -4.78
N TRP A 102 -0.70 -6.73 -3.49
CA TRP A 102 0.23 -7.56 -2.72
C TRP A 102 -0.42 -8.18 -1.49
N SER A 103 -0.11 -9.46 -1.26
CA SER A 103 -0.43 -10.15 -0.01
C SER A 103 0.79 -10.26 0.87
N PHE A 104 0.71 -9.65 2.06
CA PHE A 104 1.86 -9.47 2.94
C PHE A 104 1.97 -10.53 4.03
N GLY A 105 0.91 -11.28 4.33
CA GLY A 105 0.85 -12.24 5.43
C GLY A 105 1.96 -13.28 5.38
N ALA A 106 2.28 -13.80 4.19
CA ALA A 106 3.37 -14.77 4.02
C ALA A 106 4.76 -14.10 4.04
N ILE A 107 4.98 -13.07 3.23
CA ILE A 107 6.29 -12.41 3.10
C ILE A 107 6.70 -11.66 4.38
N ALA A 108 5.75 -11.20 5.21
CA ALA A 108 6.05 -10.58 6.49
C ALA A 108 6.68 -11.55 7.51
N GLN A 109 6.53 -12.87 7.31
CA GLN A 109 7.22 -13.92 8.08
C GLN A 109 8.66 -14.16 7.60
N GLU A 110 9.07 -13.56 6.48
CA GLU A 110 10.39 -13.67 5.88
C GLU A 110 11.08 -12.28 5.86
N PRO A 111 11.65 -11.80 6.99
CA PRO A 111 12.16 -10.42 7.09
C PRO A 111 13.12 -10.02 5.97
N GLU A 112 14.07 -10.89 5.63
CA GLU A 112 15.06 -10.63 4.57
C GLU A 112 14.41 -10.49 3.18
N ARG A 113 13.35 -11.25 2.92
CA ARG A 113 12.59 -11.19 1.66
C ARG A 113 11.73 -9.93 1.61
N PHE A 114 11.07 -9.58 2.72
CA PHE A 114 10.30 -8.35 2.86
C PHE A 114 11.18 -7.11 2.66
N GLU A 115 12.30 -7.04 3.37
CA GLU A 115 13.24 -5.92 3.27
C GLU A 115 13.81 -5.75 1.86
N ARG A 116 14.11 -6.87 1.19
CA ARG A 116 14.52 -6.85 -0.21
C ARG A 116 13.43 -6.30 -1.11
N ALA A 117 12.20 -6.79 -1.00
CA ALA A 117 11.09 -6.26 -1.78
C ALA A 117 10.90 -4.74 -1.58
N MET A 118 10.92 -4.26 -0.33
CA MET A 118 10.77 -2.83 -0.05
C MET A 118 11.92 -2.00 -0.64
N ARG A 119 13.16 -2.50 -0.54
CA ARG A 119 14.33 -1.86 -1.16
C ARG A 119 14.18 -1.80 -2.67
N ASP A 120 13.85 -2.91 -3.31
CA ASP A 120 13.79 -3.03 -4.78
C ASP A 120 12.67 -2.14 -5.33
N MET A 121 11.50 -2.11 -4.67
CA MET A 121 10.42 -1.18 -5.01
C MET A 121 10.79 0.28 -4.77
N CYS A 122 11.54 0.61 -3.71
CA CYS A 122 12.01 1.98 -3.46
C CYS A 122 13.02 2.44 -4.53
N GLU A 123 13.91 1.55 -4.98
CA GLU A 123 14.96 1.88 -5.96
C GLU A 123 14.43 1.91 -7.40
N ALA A 124 13.38 1.15 -7.70
CA ALA A 124 12.72 1.16 -8.99
C ALA A 124 12.06 2.51 -9.29
N THR A 125 12.11 2.92 -10.56
CA THR A 125 11.32 4.04 -11.08
C THR A 125 9.83 3.70 -11.13
N PRO A 126 8.92 4.70 -11.19
CA PRO A 126 7.49 4.43 -11.37
C PRO A 126 7.18 3.55 -12.59
N GLU A 127 7.92 3.70 -13.69
CA GLU A 127 7.77 2.87 -14.90
C GLU A 127 8.16 1.41 -14.63
N GLN A 128 9.29 1.19 -13.95
CA GLN A 128 9.75 -0.17 -13.57
C GLN A 128 8.84 -0.84 -12.55
N CYS A 129 8.22 -0.07 -11.65
CA CYS A 129 7.16 -0.58 -10.77
C CYS A 129 5.96 -1.07 -11.61
N ARG A 130 5.50 -0.26 -12.57
CA ARG A 130 4.37 -0.61 -13.46
C ARG A 130 4.64 -1.81 -14.36
N SER A 131 5.87 -1.98 -14.85
CA SER A 131 6.24 -3.11 -15.71
C SER A 131 6.58 -4.39 -14.94
N GLY A 132 6.65 -4.34 -13.60
CA GLY A 132 7.05 -5.47 -12.76
C GLY A 132 8.56 -5.71 -12.71
N GLU A 133 9.36 -4.91 -13.40
CA GLU A 133 10.83 -5.01 -13.43
C GLU A 133 11.48 -4.81 -12.05
N TRP A 134 10.79 -4.12 -11.14
CA TRP A 134 11.24 -3.94 -9.76
C TRP A 134 11.57 -5.29 -9.09
N ALA A 135 10.87 -6.38 -9.41
CA ALA A 135 11.11 -7.70 -8.82
C ALA A 135 12.45 -8.34 -9.24
N HIS A 136 13.04 -7.84 -10.33
CA HIS A 136 14.27 -8.35 -10.93
C HIS A 136 15.43 -7.35 -10.83
N LEU A 137 15.24 -6.23 -10.13
CA LEU A 137 16.18 -5.09 -10.13
C LEU A 137 17.60 -5.48 -9.72
N HIS A 138 17.71 -6.42 -8.78
CA HIS A 138 18.99 -6.91 -8.23
C HIS A 138 19.21 -8.41 -8.47
N GLU A 139 18.44 -9.03 -9.36
CA GLU A 139 18.79 -10.35 -9.84
C GLU A 139 20.11 -10.22 -10.62
N LYS A 140 21.15 -10.94 -10.15
CA LYS A 140 22.42 -10.98 -10.88
C LYS A 140 22.14 -11.49 -12.29
N ALA A 141 22.51 -10.68 -13.30
CA ALA A 141 22.61 -11.18 -14.66
C ALA A 141 23.45 -12.48 -14.66
N PRO A 142 23.07 -13.49 -15.46
CA PRO A 142 23.65 -14.83 -15.42
C PRO A 142 25.16 -14.86 -15.62
#